data_AF-A0A6L2JWR9-F1
#
_entry.id   AF-A0A6L2JWR9-F1
#
_cell.length_a   1.000
_cell.length_b   1.000
_cell.length_c   1.000
_cell.angle_alpha   90.00
_cell.angle_beta   90.00
_cell.angle_gamma   90.00
#
_symmetry.space_group_name_H-M   'P 1'
#
loop_
_entity.id
_entity.type
_entity.pdbx_description
1 polymer ?
#
loop_
_entity_poly.entity_id
_entity_poly.type
_entity_poly.pdbx_seq_one_letter_code
_entity_poly.pdbx_strand_id
1 'polypeptide(L)'
;MYLLRCAGSEICFFKNGICQGSAFKDLNGGRYYPAASMYTLPNQSNCVVKFNFGPDFEAFPEDFGERPIPRPMVEVPYHGFDGSVQNGIPLASTRMCPMLKVVKEND
;
A
#
# COMPACT_ATOMS: atom_id res chain seq x y z
N MET A 1 -24.19 -11.61 2.56
CA MET A 1 -23.15 -11.57 3.60
C MET A 1 -22.75 -10.11 3.80
N TYR A 2 -23.20 -9.47 4.87
CA TYR A 2 -22.77 -8.10 5.19
C TYR A 2 -21.45 -8.18 5.94
N LEU A 3 -20.40 -7.55 5.41
CA LEU A 3 -19.16 -7.37 6.17
C LEU A 3 -19.47 -6.40 7.31
N LEU A 4 -19.14 -6.80 8.55
CA LEU A 4 -19.25 -5.92 9.71
C LEU A 4 -18.34 -4.71 9.46
N ARG A 5 -18.89 -3.49 9.48
CA ARG A 5 -18.07 -2.27 9.32
C ARG A 5 -17.29 -2.01 10.60
N CYS A 6 -16.02 -1.61 10.43
CA CYS A 6 -15.18 -1.12 11.52
C CYS A 6 -15.53 0.34 11.79
N ALA A 7 -16.42 0.59 12.75
CA ALA A 7 -16.85 1.94 13.11
C ALA A 7 -15.65 2.81 13.53
N GLY A 8 -15.57 4.03 12.99
CA GLY A 8 -14.47 4.96 13.28
C GLY A 8 -13.17 4.66 12.53
N SER A 9 -13.14 3.64 11.67
CA SER A 9 -12.01 3.43 10.76
C SER A 9 -12.02 4.45 9.63
N GLU A 10 -10.83 4.81 9.14
CA GLU A 10 -10.65 5.83 8.11
C GLU A 10 -9.43 5.51 7.24
N ILE A 11 -9.54 5.83 5.94
CA ILE A 11 -8.38 5.99 5.05
C ILE A 11 -8.25 7.47 4.74
N CYS A 12 -7.15 8.09 5.12
CA CYS A 12 -6.78 9.47 4.75
C CYS A 12 -5.59 9.45 3.80
N PHE A 13 -5.45 10.49 2.97
CA PHE A 13 -4.33 10.60 2.05
C PHE A 13 -3.64 11.96 2.17
N PHE A 14 -2.32 11.93 1.93
CA PHE A 14 -1.44 13.08 2.02
C PHE A 14 -0.76 13.28 0.69
N LYS A 15 -0.57 14.54 0.30
CA LYS A 15 0.23 14.92 -0.87
C LYS A 15 1.41 15.74 -0.37
N ASN A 16 2.62 15.20 -0.52
CA ASN A 16 3.87 15.83 -0.07
C ASN A 16 3.78 16.31 1.40
N GLY A 17 3.31 15.45 2.30
CA GLY A 17 3.13 15.75 3.73
C GLY A 17 1.86 16.52 4.10
N ILE A 18 1.10 17.06 3.14
CA ILE A 18 -0.12 17.85 3.41
C ILE A 18 -1.36 16.97 3.34
N CYS A 19 -2.15 16.94 4.42
CA CYS A 19 -3.42 16.21 4.49
C CYS A 19 -4.43 16.70 3.43
N GLN A 20 -4.97 15.77 2.64
CA GLN A 20 -6.01 16.03 1.64
C GLN A 20 -7.40 15.60 2.11
N GLY A 21 -7.48 15.05 3.33
CA GLY A 21 -8.72 14.59 3.96
C GLY A 21 -8.96 13.09 3.87
N SER A 22 -10.18 12.70 4.24
CA SER A 22 -10.63 11.32 4.32
C SER A 22 -11.11 10.83 2.94
N ALA A 23 -10.50 9.77 2.44
CA ALA A 23 -10.96 9.08 1.24
C ALA A 23 -12.13 8.12 1.56
N PHE A 24 -12.03 7.38 2.66
CA PHE A 24 -13.05 6.42 3.09
C PHE A 24 -13.21 6.43 4.61
N LYS A 25 -14.42 6.15 5.09
CA LYS A 25 -14.75 5.98 6.51
C LYS A 25 -15.60 4.72 6.70
N ASP A 26 -15.56 4.16 7.90
CA ASP A 26 -16.33 2.99 8.30
C ASP A 26 -16.14 1.82 7.32
N LEU A 27 -14.88 1.47 7.10
CA LEU A 27 -14.44 0.41 6.20
C LEU A 27 -15.10 -0.92 6.57
N ASN A 28 -15.32 -1.76 5.56
CA ASN A 28 -15.71 -3.14 5.81
C ASN A 28 -14.61 -3.87 6.59
N GLY A 29 -15.00 -4.72 7.53
CA GLY A 29 -14.06 -5.53 8.30
C GLY A 29 -13.26 -6.46 7.37
N GLY A 30 -11.95 -6.54 7.62
CA GLY A 30 -11.04 -7.35 6.82
C GLY A 30 -9.59 -6.88 6.94
N ARG A 31 -8.70 -7.56 6.23
CA ARG A 31 -7.29 -7.18 6.12
C ARG A 31 -7.07 -6.45 4.79
N TYR A 32 -6.46 -5.29 4.87
CA TYR A 32 -6.14 -4.45 3.71
C TYR A 32 -4.63 -4.44 3.49
N TYR A 33 -4.22 -4.52 2.23
CA TYR A 33 -2.82 -4.47 1.81
C TYR A 33 -2.62 -3.25 0.90
N PRO A 34 -1.52 -2.48 1.04
CA PRO A 34 -1.19 -1.42 0.10
C PRO A 34 -1.09 -1.99 -1.32
N ALA A 35 -1.72 -1.33 -2.28
CA ALA A 35 -1.73 -1.74 -3.67
C ALA A 35 -1.65 -0.52 -4.59
N ALA A 36 -1.02 -0.70 -5.74
CA ALA A 36 -1.01 0.26 -6.83
C ALA A 36 -1.38 -0.49 -8.11
N SER A 37 -2.15 0.17 -8.96
CA SER A 37 -2.45 -0.28 -10.31
C SER A 37 -1.86 0.74 -11.27
N MET A 38 -1.09 0.27 -12.26
CA MET A 38 -0.50 1.13 -13.27
C MET A 38 -1.28 1.00 -14.57
N TYR A 39 -1.51 2.14 -15.22
CA TYR A 39 -2.04 2.20 -16.57
C TYR A 39 -1.13 3.07 -17.42
N THR A 40 -0.79 2.60 -18.62
CA THR A 40 0.09 3.32 -19.56
C THR A 40 -0.59 3.35 -20.93
N LEU A 41 -0.65 4.53 -21.55
CA LEU A 41 -1.20 4.69 -22.89
C LEU A 41 -0.21 4.22 -23.97
N PRO A 42 -0.69 3.85 -25.17
CA PRO A 42 0.18 3.63 -26.32
C PRO A 42 1.10 4.83 -26.57
N ASN A 43 2.36 4.59 -26.93
CA ASN A 43 3.37 5.62 -27.23
C ASN A 43 3.70 6.56 -26.06
N GLN A 44 3.44 6.17 -24.81
CA GLN A 44 3.92 6.84 -23.61
C GLN A 44 4.97 5.98 -22.89
N SER A 45 5.82 6.61 -22.08
CA SER A 45 6.72 5.89 -21.19
C SER A 45 5.93 5.11 -20.13
N ASN A 46 6.52 4.01 -19.63
CA ASN A 46 5.90 3.18 -18.61
C ASN A 46 5.59 4.01 -17.36
N CYS A 47 4.38 3.85 -16.83
CA CYS A 47 4.05 4.33 -15.50
C CYS A 47 4.86 3.54 -14.47
N VAL A 48 5.67 4.23 -13.68
CA VAL A 48 6.49 3.67 -12.61
C VAL A 48 6.02 4.22 -11.27
N VAL A 49 5.75 3.32 -10.32
CA VAL A 49 5.44 3.66 -8.93
C VAL A 49 6.41 2.90 -8.03
N LYS A 50 6.94 3.59 -7.03
CA LYS A 50 7.77 3.01 -5.97
C LYS A 50 7.04 3.14 -4.65
N PHE A 51 6.87 2.02 -3.95
CA PHE A 51 6.44 2.05 -2.56
C PHE A 51 7.64 2.34 -1.66
N ASN A 52 7.50 3.34 -0.82
CA ASN A 52 8.40 3.59 0.31
C ASN A 52 7.63 3.22 1.60
N PHE A 53 8.00 2.09 2.21
CA PHE A 53 7.37 1.61 3.44
C PHE A 53 8.04 2.13 4.72
N GLY A 54 8.99 3.04 4.59
CA GLY A 54 9.79 3.59 5.69
C GLY A 54 11.02 2.73 6.02
N PRO A 55 11.78 3.11 7.07
CA PRO A 55 11.47 4.17 8.03
C PRO A 55 11.76 5.59 7.49
N ASP A 56 12.58 5.71 6.45
CA ASP A 56 12.99 7.00 5.89
C ASP A 56 11.98 7.47 4.83
N PHE A 57 11.12 8.42 5.21
CA PHE A 57 10.11 8.97 4.31
C PHE A 57 10.59 10.25 3.62
N GLU A 58 10.27 10.39 2.33
CA GLU A 58 10.59 11.61 1.56
C GLU A 58 9.75 12.81 2.01
N ALA A 59 8.49 12.57 2.42
CA ALA A 59 7.57 13.60 2.86
C ALA A 59 6.62 13.06 3.95
N PHE A 60 7.14 12.92 5.17
CA PHE A 60 6.30 12.53 6.32
C PHE A 60 5.39 13.70 6.75
N PRO A 61 4.10 13.47 7.04
CA PRO A 61 3.21 14.54 7.48
C PRO A 61 3.64 15.19 8.79
N GLU A 62 3.59 16.52 8.85
CA GLU A 62 3.83 17.28 10.09
C GLU A 62 2.57 17.42 10.95
N ASP A 63 1.39 17.35 10.32
CA ASP A 63 0.10 17.49 10.98
C ASP A 63 -0.84 16.35 10.59
N PHE A 64 -1.30 15.62 11.61
CA PHE A 64 -2.29 14.55 11.50
C PHE A 64 -3.70 15.02 11.91
N GLY A 65 -3.83 16.25 12.40
CA GLY A 65 -5.00 16.75 13.10
C GLY A 65 -5.24 15.95 14.38
N GLU A 66 -6.48 15.49 14.57
CA GLU A 66 -6.85 14.65 15.71
C GLU A 66 -6.53 13.14 15.51
N ARG A 67 -5.85 12.79 14.41
CA ARG A 67 -5.57 11.39 14.07
C ARG A 67 -4.29 10.90 14.78
N PRO A 68 -4.22 9.61 15.13
CA PRO A 68 -3.00 9.03 15.66
C PRO A 68 -1.90 9.00 14.59
N ILE A 69 -0.65 9.18 15.03
CA ILE A 69 0.52 9.03 14.16
C ILE A 69 0.68 7.54 13.82
N PRO A 70 0.72 7.16 12.52
CA PRO A 70 0.83 5.77 12.11
C PRO A 70 2.25 5.23 12.28
N ARG A 71 2.37 3.91 12.47
CA ARG A 71 3.65 3.20 12.39
C ARG A 71 4.02 2.90 10.92
N PRO A 72 5.32 2.94 10.57
CA PRO A 72 5.79 2.59 9.23
C PRO A 72 5.39 1.16 8.80
N MET A 73 5.09 0.99 7.51
CA MET A 73 4.74 -0.32 6.96
C MET A 73 5.89 -1.34 7.02
N VAL A 74 7.15 -0.88 7.04
CA VAL A 74 8.32 -1.76 7.21
C VAL A 74 8.32 -2.51 8.55
N GLU A 75 7.60 -2.00 9.56
CA GLU A 75 7.50 -2.62 10.87
C GLU A 75 6.39 -3.68 10.97
N VAL A 76 5.52 -3.77 9.96
CA VAL A 76 4.42 -4.75 9.97
C VAL A 76 4.99 -6.15 9.78
N PRO A 77 4.76 -7.10 10.71
CA PRO A 77 5.24 -8.46 10.54
C PRO A 77 4.66 -9.08 9.27
N TYR A 78 5.47 -9.83 8.53
CA TYR A 78 4.95 -10.57 7.37
C TYR A 78 4.03 -11.69 7.87
N HIS A 79 2.74 -11.55 7.62
CA HIS A 79 1.77 -12.61 7.84
C HIS A 79 1.67 -13.36 6.51
N GLY A 80 2.17 -14.59 6.47
CA GLY A 80 2.21 -15.43 5.28
C GLY A 80 0.88 -15.44 4.52
N PHE A 81 0.96 -15.56 3.20
CA PHE A 81 -0.21 -15.84 2.38
C PHE A 81 -0.53 -17.33 2.50
N ASP A 82 -1.63 -17.66 3.19
CA ASP A 82 -2.19 -19.02 3.18
C ASP A 82 -2.78 -19.26 1.79
N GLY A 83 -1.96 -19.81 0.89
CA GLY A 83 -2.28 -19.94 -0.52
C GLY A 83 -3.56 -20.74 -0.76
N SER A 84 -4.64 -20.07 -1.16
CA SER A 84 -5.76 -20.75 -1.79
C SER A 84 -5.39 -21.07 -3.25
N VAL A 85 -5.53 -22.35 -3.58
CA VAL A 85 -5.30 -22.90 -4.92
C VAL A 85 -6.42 -22.42 -5.84
N GLN A 86 -6.10 -21.67 -6.90
CA GLN A 86 -7.00 -21.48 -8.03
C GLN A 86 -6.62 -22.51 -9.11
N ASN A 87 -7.54 -23.40 -9.47
CA ASN A 87 -7.41 -24.37 -10.58
C ASN A 87 -6.30 -25.43 -10.47
N GLY A 88 -5.89 -25.84 -9.27
CA GLY A 88 -4.96 -26.98 -9.09
C GLY A 88 -3.50 -26.70 -9.48
N ILE A 89 -3.17 -25.47 -9.87
CA ILE A 89 -1.79 -25.05 -10.10
C ILE A 89 -1.29 -24.42 -8.81
N PRO A 90 -0.24 -24.95 -8.16
CA PRO A 90 0.45 -24.21 -7.12
C PRO A 90 0.98 -22.94 -7.78
N LEU A 91 0.39 -21.79 -7.44
CA LEU A 91 1.07 -20.53 -7.69
C LEU A 91 2.34 -20.65 -6.88
N ALA A 92 3.48 -20.92 -7.55
CA ALA A 92 4.74 -21.02 -6.87
C ALA A 92 4.88 -19.76 -6.04
N SER A 93 4.71 -19.90 -4.73
CA SER A 93 5.07 -18.88 -3.76
C SER A 93 6.59 -18.89 -3.74
N THR A 94 7.19 -18.48 -4.86
CA THR A 94 8.49 -17.85 -4.83
C THR A 94 8.30 -16.78 -3.78
N ARG A 95 9.08 -16.87 -2.70
CA ARG A 95 9.21 -15.78 -1.74
C ARG A 95 9.38 -14.51 -2.56
N MET A 96 8.30 -13.77 -2.76
CA MET A 96 8.37 -12.44 -3.33
C MET A 96 8.86 -11.59 -2.18
N CYS A 97 10.14 -11.77 -1.82
CA CYS A 97 10.92 -10.64 -1.36
C CYS A 97 10.74 -9.63 -2.47
N PRO A 98 10.06 -8.49 -2.26
CA PRO A 98 9.98 -7.48 -3.29
C PRO A 98 11.42 -7.03 -3.53
N MET A 99 12.06 -7.61 -4.55
CA MET A 99 13.40 -7.24 -4.95
C MET A 99 13.22 -5.87 -5.59
N LEU A 100 13.46 -4.83 -4.79
CA LEU A 100 13.49 -3.47 -5.26
C LEU A 100 14.68 -3.37 -6.23
N LYS A 101 14.43 -3.56 -7.53
CA LYS A 101 15.45 -3.34 -8.54
C LYS A 101 15.60 -1.82 -8.66
N VAL A 102 16.63 -1.28 -8.02
CA VAL A 102 17.07 0.11 -8.22
C VAL A 102 17.51 0.21 -9.68
N VAL A 103 16.64 0.76 -10.54
CA VAL A 103 17.06 1.19 -11.87
C VAL A 103 17.84 2.49 -11.65
N LYS A 104 19.16 2.42 -11.76
CA LYS A 104 19.96 3.64 -11.91
C LYS A 104 19.57 4.27 -13.24
N GLU A 105 19.04 5.48 -13.19
CA GLU A 105 18.94 6.35 -14.35
C GLU A 105 20.38 6.62 -14.82
N ASN A 106 20.68 6.34 -16.09
CA ASN A 106 21.94 6.76 -16.71
C ASN A 106 21.74 8.20 -17.20
N ASP A 107 22.73 9.05 -16.91
CA ASP A 107 22.82 10.47 -17.27
C ASP A 107 22.54 10.77 -18.76
#